data_AF-A0A8T5RE87-F1
#
_entry.id   AF-A0A8T5RE87-F1
#
_cell.length_a   1.000
_cell.length_b   1.000
_cell.length_c   1.000
_cell.angle_alpha   90.00
_cell.angle_beta   90.00
_cell.angle_gamma   90.00
#
_symmetry.space_group_name_H-M   'P 1'
#
loop_
_entity.id
_entity.type
_entity.pdbx_description
1 polymer ?
#
loop_
_entity_poly.entity_id
_entity_poly.type
_entity_poly.pdbx_seq_one_letter_code
_entity_poly.pdbx_strand_id
1 'polypeptide(L)'
;MPLEEKHILNFLKNPINERNNSELLRLLIKRVKDLCFKECQVDRILCTLTPMCTRRFLLKLRIKKGLNMEDLPKFCYSVNKGVIERYFRRKTVIYKPFDSYLYLIDFLDIFFHGDYRKLNKYISFKNWDSAYKIFDERIKNGDSFRYYKSDNYLLIKYEERLHIMFLNEGFVLCNANREVIKDVELIKGIFKLNAQISFPEIAIEAISNQSVNITIKIPHEIIFKISNEFPKGESNNKEDLPNNYFWNIFPDDLIKLSDFCKMINLHMDNVNDLLLSLIIDDKNSTYIDKRLKNSLKYRDLNEIIKIINYIYNKFYVIWI
;
A
#
# COMPACT_ATOMS: atom_id res chain seq x y z
N MET A 1 36.26 25.51 -3.99
CA MET A 1 34.97 25.20 -3.33
C MET A 1 34.64 23.73 -3.58
N PRO A 2 34.13 22.99 -2.59
CA PRO A 2 33.69 21.62 -2.82
C PRO A 2 32.47 21.58 -3.75
N LEU A 3 32.30 20.46 -4.46
CA LEU A 3 31.13 20.22 -5.27
C LEU A 3 29.90 20.00 -4.36
N GLU A 4 28.77 20.66 -4.66
CA GLU A 4 27.52 20.52 -3.91
C GLU A 4 26.45 19.90 -4.82
N GLU A 5 25.42 19.30 -4.20
CA GLU A 5 24.30 18.67 -4.93
C GLU A 5 23.65 19.62 -5.94
N LYS A 6 23.44 20.88 -5.54
CA LYS A 6 22.85 21.92 -6.41
C LYS A 6 23.68 22.19 -7.67
N HIS A 7 25.01 22.07 -7.59
CA HIS A 7 25.89 22.25 -8.74
C HIS A 7 25.70 21.14 -9.77
N ILE A 8 25.56 19.89 -9.31
CA ILE A 8 25.31 18.72 -10.18
C ILE A 8 23.92 18.82 -10.81
N LEU A 9 22.89 19.14 -10.02
CA LEU A 9 21.52 19.26 -10.53
C LEU A 9 21.39 20.37 -11.59
N ASN A 10 22.04 21.51 -11.38
CA ASN A 10 22.05 22.60 -12.36
C ASN A 10 22.81 22.21 -13.63
N PHE A 11 23.93 21.50 -13.50
CA PHE A 11 24.69 20.99 -14.64
C PHE A 11 23.86 20.02 -15.51
N LEU A 12 23.19 19.07 -14.86
CA LEU A 12 22.36 18.06 -15.53
C LEU A 12 21.12 18.64 -16.23
N LYS A 13 20.57 19.74 -15.72
CA LYS A 13 19.40 20.43 -16.31
C LYS A 13 19.73 21.21 -17.58
N ASN A 14 21.01 21.50 -17.84
CA ASN A 14 21.41 22.28 -19.01
C ASN A 14 21.46 21.38 -20.26
N PRO A 15 20.60 21.61 -21.27
CA PRO A 15 20.53 20.76 -22.47
C PRO A 15 21.80 20.80 -23.33
N ILE A 16 22.63 21.85 -23.23
CA ILE A 16 23.90 21.97 -23.96
C ILE A 16 24.92 20.92 -23.49
N ASN A 17 24.76 20.41 -22.27
CA ASN A 17 25.70 19.48 -21.64
C ASN A 17 25.40 18.00 -21.92
N GLU A 18 24.52 17.65 -22.86
CA GLU A 18 24.03 16.27 -23.03
C GLU A 18 25.14 15.20 -23.12
N ARG A 19 26.23 15.50 -23.85
CA ARG A 19 27.42 14.64 -23.93
C ARG A 19 28.13 14.48 -22.59
N ASN A 20 28.33 15.59 -21.88
CA ASN A 20 29.00 15.59 -20.57
C ASN A 20 28.10 14.97 -19.48
N ASN A 21 26.78 15.11 -19.58
CA ASN A 21 25.79 14.46 -18.73
C ASN A 21 25.90 12.94 -18.87
N SER A 22 26.03 12.44 -20.10
CA SER A 22 26.23 11.02 -20.38
C SER A 22 27.53 10.49 -19.76
N GLU A 23 28.61 11.26 -19.81
CA GLU A 23 29.89 10.90 -19.18
C GLU A 23 29.79 10.88 -17.65
N LEU A 24 29.18 11.91 -17.05
CA LEU A 24 28.95 11.97 -15.60
C LEU A 24 28.10 10.79 -15.12
N LEU A 25 27.04 10.45 -15.85
CA LEU A 25 26.20 9.29 -15.56
C LEU A 25 26.99 7.99 -15.65
N ARG A 26 27.88 7.82 -16.63
CA ARG A 26 28.77 6.66 -16.71
C ARG A 26 29.70 6.55 -15.51
N LEU A 27 30.28 7.67 -15.05
CA LEU A 27 31.11 7.69 -13.84
C LEU A 27 30.32 7.31 -12.59
N LEU A 28 29.10 7.83 -12.45
CA LEU A 28 28.20 7.47 -11.36
C LEU A 28 27.81 5.99 -11.38
N ILE A 29 27.42 5.45 -12.54
CA ILE A 29 27.09 4.03 -12.73
C ILE A 29 28.31 3.16 -12.36
N LYS A 30 29.50 3.53 -12.82
CA LYS A 30 30.75 2.82 -12.49
C LYS A 30 31.00 2.82 -10.99
N ARG A 31 30.90 3.99 -10.33
CA ARG A 31 31.10 4.10 -8.87
C ARG A 31 30.09 3.26 -8.11
N VAL A 32 28.81 3.30 -8.49
CA VAL A 32 27.73 2.50 -7.89
C VAL A 32 27.97 1.00 -8.09
N LYS A 33 28.47 0.60 -9.26
CA LYS A 33 28.84 -0.80 -9.54
C LYS A 33 30.00 -1.24 -8.65
N ASP A 34 31.08 -0.45 -8.58
CA ASP A 34 32.22 -0.75 -7.72
C ASP A 34 31.81 -0.84 -6.24
N LEU A 35 30.99 0.11 -5.77
CA LEU A 35 30.44 0.12 -4.42
C LEU A 35 29.65 -1.17 -4.10
N CYS A 36 28.72 -1.57 -4.97
CA CYS A 36 27.87 -2.72 -4.70
C CYS A 36 28.62 -4.05 -4.82
N PHE A 37 29.46 -4.20 -5.84
CA PHE A 37 30.04 -5.49 -6.21
C PHE A 37 31.46 -5.73 -5.70
N LYS A 38 32.29 -4.68 -5.60
CA LYS A 38 33.69 -4.80 -5.17
C LYS A 38 33.89 -4.47 -3.71
N GLU A 39 33.09 -3.56 -3.15
CA GLU A 39 33.19 -3.16 -1.74
C GLU A 39 32.15 -3.91 -0.89
N CYS A 40 30.86 -3.62 -1.08
CA CYS A 40 29.81 -4.05 -0.15
C CYS A 40 29.51 -5.56 -0.17
N GLN A 41 29.46 -6.19 -1.34
CA GLN A 41 29.15 -7.63 -1.43
C GLN A 41 30.34 -8.51 -0.98
N VAL A 42 31.58 -8.04 -1.16
CA VAL A 42 32.77 -8.79 -0.78
C VAL A 42 32.86 -8.92 0.73
N ASP A 43 32.55 -7.84 1.46
CA ASP A 43 32.45 -7.85 2.92
C ASP A 43 31.10 -8.43 3.39
N ARG A 44 31.03 -9.77 3.41
CA ARG A 44 29.83 -10.51 3.83
C ARG A 44 29.44 -10.25 5.28
N ILE A 45 30.42 -10.00 6.15
CA ILE A 45 30.19 -9.73 7.57
C ILE A 45 29.47 -8.40 7.69
N LEU A 46 30.02 -7.33 7.11
CA LEU A 46 29.40 -6.02 7.12
C LEU A 46 28.01 -6.07 6.50
N CYS A 47 27.84 -6.74 5.35
CA CYS A 47 26.54 -6.80 4.68
C CYS A 47 25.46 -7.54 5.50
N THR A 48 25.86 -8.51 6.33
CA THR A 48 24.97 -9.23 7.25
C THR A 48 24.68 -8.40 8.51
N LEU A 49 25.71 -7.76 9.09
CA LEU A 49 25.62 -6.99 10.33
C LEU A 49 25.08 -5.57 10.14
N THR A 50 24.99 -5.06 8.90
CA THR A 50 24.38 -3.76 8.57
C THR A 50 23.09 -3.91 7.76
N PRO A 51 22.06 -4.57 8.31
CA PRO A 51 20.84 -4.83 7.58
C PRO A 51 20.02 -3.56 7.28
N MET A 52 20.22 -2.47 8.02
CA MET A 52 19.63 -1.16 7.75
C MET A 52 20.52 -0.31 6.81
N CYS A 53 21.42 -0.93 6.03
CA CYS A 53 22.33 -0.20 5.15
C CYS A 53 21.56 0.78 4.26
N THR A 54 21.88 2.08 4.38
CA THR A 54 21.23 3.16 3.62
C THR A 54 21.32 2.93 2.13
N ARG A 55 22.36 2.22 1.65
CA ARG A 55 22.59 1.91 0.24
C ARG A 55 21.65 0.84 -0.34
N ARG A 56 20.77 0.22 0.46
CA ARG A 56 19.79 -0.78 -0.04
C ARG A 56 18.74 -0.21 -0.98
N PHE A 57 18.55 1.12 -1.01
CA PHE A 57 17.76 1.74 -2.08
C PHE A 57 18.30 1.38 -3.47
N LEU A 58 19.60 1.09 -3.61
CA LEU A 58 20.22 0.66 -4.87
C LEU A 58 19.77 -0.74 -5.31
N LEU A 59 19.38 -1.63 -4.38
CA LEU A 59 18.75 -2.91 -4.72
C LEU A 59 17.34 -2.65 -5.26
N LYS A 60 16.56 -1.86 -4.53
CA LYS A 60 15.22 -1.44 -4.93
C LYS A 60 15.22 -0.77 -6.30
N LEU A 61 16.18 0.13 -6.56
CA LEU A 61 16.33 0.80 -7.86
C LEU A 61 16.49 -0.20 -8.99
N ARG A 62 17.36 -1.20 -8.82
CA ARG A 62 17.62 -2.22 -9.85
C ARG A 62 16.39 -3.08 -10.11
N ILE A 63 15.72 -3.55 -9.06
CA ILE A 63 14.51 -4.38 -9.20
C ILE A 63 13.38 -3.58 -9.87
N LYS A 64 13.12 -2.33 -9.44
CA LYS A 64 12.09 -1.46 -10.04
C LYS A 64 12.36 -1.10 -11.50
N LYS A 65 13.61 -1.22 -11.96
CA LYS A 65 14.01 -0.97 -13.34
C LYS A 65 14.11 -2.25 -14.18
N GLY A 66 13.65 -3.39 -13.65
CA GLY A 66 13.57 -4.65 -14.38
C GLY A 66 14.93 -5.25 -14.73
N LEU A 67 15.99 -4.91 -13.97
CA LEU A 67 17.28 -5.58 -14.14
C LEU A 67 17.15 -7.06 -13.75
N ASN A 68 18.04 -7.90 -14.24
CA ASN A 68 18.01 -9.34 -13.94
C ASN A 68 18.71 -9.64 -12.61
N MET A 69 18.51 -10.87 -12.11
CA MET A 69 19.20 -11.37 -10.91
C MET A 69 20.74 -11.31 -11.02
N GLU A 70 21.29 -11.41 -12.22
CA GLU A 70 22.73 -11.33 -12.48
C GLU A 70 23.30 -9.92 -12.25
N ASP A 71 22.47 -8.89 -12.44
CA ASP A 71 22.83 -7.49 -12.26
C ASP A 71 22.64 -7.00 -10.82
N LEU A 72 22.21 -7.88 -9.92
CA LEU A 72 22.11 -7.60 -8.50
C LEU A 72 23.35 -8.06 -7.74
N PRO A 73 23.76 -7.34 -6.67
CA PRO A 73 24.68 -7.89 -5.70
C PRO A 73 24.01 -9.07 -4.97
N LYS A 74 24.26 -10.29 -5.49
CA LYS A 74 23.70 -11.59 -5.05
C LYS A 74 23.66 -11.75 -3.54
N PHE A 75 24.76 -11.44 -2.83
CA PHE A 75 24.81 -11.59 -1.37
C PHE A 75 23.90 -10.59 -0.65
N CYS A 76 23.89 -9.33 -1.10
CA CYS A 76 23.03 -8.31 -0.52
C CYS A 76 21.55 -8.64 -0.74
N TYR A 77 21.22 -9.12 -1.94
CA TYR A 77 19.87 -9.59 -2.26
C TYR A 77 19.48 -10.83 -1.43
N SER A 78 20.37 -11.82 -1.27
CA SER A 78 20.08 -13.02 -0.46
C SER A 78 19.86 -12.68 1.01
N VAL A 79 20.61 -11.73 1.58
CA VAL A 79 20.36 -11.24 2.94
C VAL A 79 19.00 -10.57 3.04
N ASN A 80 18.60 -9.75 2.05
CA ASN A 80 17.26 -9.15 2.01
C ASN A 80 16.15 -10.22 1.93
N LYS A 81 16.29 -11.19 1.02
CA LYS A 81 15.39 -12.35 0.89
C LYS A 81 15.26 -13.10 2.22
N GLY A 82 16.39 -13.42 2.87
CA GLY A 82 16.42 -14.14 4.14
C GLY A 82 15.77 -13.38 5.30
N VAL A 83 15.86 -12.06 5.34
CA VAL A 83 15.15 -11.26 6.35
C VAL A 83 13.63 -11.35 6.14
N ILE A 84 13.16 -11.24 4.89
CA ILE A 84 11.73 -11.34 4.57
C ILE A 84 11.20 -12.73 4.92
N GLU A 85 11.93 -13.78 4.55
CA GLU A 85 11.57 -15.16 4.87
C GLU A 85 11.50 -15.41 6.39
N ARG A 86 12.52 -14.96 7.14
CA ARG A 86 12.52 -15.07 8.61
C ARG A 86 11.36 -14.31 9.23
N TYR A 87 11.09 -13.10 8.75
CA TYR A 87 10.00 -12.27 9.25
C TYR A 87 8.63 -12.90 8.97
N PHE A 88 8.45 -13.50 7.79
CA PHE A 88 7.24 -14.24 7.44
C PHE A 88 7.05 -15.45 8.36
N ARG A 89 8.10 -16.24 8.59
CA ARG A 89 8.10 -17.38 9.52
C ARG A 89 8.06 -17.01 11.01
N ARG A 90 7.74 -15.75 11.34
CA ARG A 90 7.69 -15.19 12.71
C ARG A 90 8.97 -15.43 13.52
N LYS A 91 10.12 -15.55 12.85
CA LYS A 91 11.44 -15.64 13.50
C LYS A 91 11.96 -14.25 13.81
N THR A 92 12.84 -14.15 14.81
CA THR A 92 13.50 -12.90 15.17
C THR A 92 14.26 -12.33 13.97
N VAL A 93 14.02 -11.06 13.70
CA VAL A 93 14.71 -10.28 12.66
C VAL A 93 15.21 -8.98 13.27
N ILE A 94 16.32 -8.47 12.75
CA ILE A 94 16.97 -7.24 13.26
C ILE A 94 16.09 -6.01 13.00
N TYR A 95 15.24 -6.06 11.98
CA TYR A 95 14.32 -4.99 11.59
C TYR A 95 13.12 -5.56 10.83
N LYS A 96 12.01 -4.83 10.83
CA LYS A 96 10.82 -5.18 10.02
C LYS A 96 11.09 -4.81 8.55
N PRO A 97 10.97 -5.75 7.59
CA PRO A 97 11.24 -5.49 6.18
C PRO A 97 10.05 -4.77 5.53
N PHE A 98 9.82 -3.51 5.90
CA PHE A 98 8.85 -2.65 5.24
C PHE A 98 9.37 -2.23 3.87
N ASP A 99 8.46 -2.19 2.89
CA ASP A 99 8.73 -1.69 1.54
C ASP A 99 9.88 -2.40 0.80
N SER A 100 10.12 -3.66 1.14
CA SER A 100 11.17 -4.47 0.53
C SER A 100 10.71 -5.03 -0.82
N TYR A 101 11.60 -5.04 -1.82
CA TYR A 101 11.30 -5.59 -3.14
C TYR A 101 11.94 -6.97 -3.33
N LEU A 102 11.19 -7.89 -3.92
CA LEU A 102 11.64 -9.23 -4.34
C LEU A 102 11.21 -9.50 -5.78
N TYR A 103 11.92 -10.38 -6.49
CA TYR A 103 11.35 -10.95 -7.72
C TYR A 103 10.15 -11.83 -7.40
N LEU A 104 9.22 -11.92 -8.35
CA LEU A 104 8.00 -12.70 -8.20
C LEU A 104 8.26 -14.14 -7.80
N ILE A 105 9.21 -14.80 -8.46
CA ILE A 105 9.56 -16.20 -8.16
C ILE A 105 10.07 -16.40 -6.73
N ASP A 106 10.87 -15.47 -6.21
CA ASP A 106 11.41 -15.54 -4.85
C ASP A 106 10.33 -15.26 -3.80
N PHE A 107 9.41 -14.35 -4.10
CA PHE A 107 8.24 -14.13 -3.26
C PHE A 107 7.38 -15.40 -3.20
N LEU A 108 7.06 -15.99 -4.35
CA LEU A 108 6.26 -17.21 -4.39
C LEU A 108 6.95 -18.38 -3.67
N ASP A 109 8.26 -18.50 -3.77
CA ASP A 109 9.05 -19.51 -3.04
C ASP A 109 8.94 -19.34 -1.51
N ILE A 110 8.96 -18.10 -1.01
CA ILE A 110 8.83 -17.81 0.43
C ILE A 110 7.41 -18.07 0.95
N PHE A 111 6.40 -17.53 0.27
CA PHE A 111 5.03 -17.46 0.78
C PHE A 111 4.17 -18.65 0.33
N PHE A 112 4.50 -19.26 -0.81
CA PHE A 112 3.78 -20.38 -1.43
C PHE A 112 4.71 -21.58 -1.68
N HIS A 113 5.56 -21.87 -0.71
CA HIS A 113 6.54 -22.95 -0.80
C HIS A 113 5.87 -24.28 -1.17
N GLY A 114 6.45 -25.00 -2.14
CA GLY A 114 5.85 -26.20 -2.75
C GLY A 114 5.10 -25.94 -4.06
N ASP A 115 4.34 -24.85 -4.15
CA ASP A 115 3.54 -24.52 -5.33
C ASP A 115 4.15 -23.42 -6.21
N TYR A 116 5.19 -22.75 -5.72
CA TYR A 116 5.77 -21.55 -6.34
C TYR A 116 6.11 -21.71 -7.83
N ARG A 117 6.61 -22.87 -8.28
CA ARG A 117 6.93 -23.10 -9.70
C ARG A 117 5.67 -23.10 -10.57
N LYS A 118 4.61 -23.77 -10.10
CA LYS A 118 3.32 -23.82 -10.78
C LYS A 118 2.67 -22.44 -10.78
N LEU A 119 2.64 -21.77 -9.62
CA LEU A 119 2.12 -20.41 -9.49
C LEU A 119 2.86 -19.42 -10.38
N ASN A 120 4.20 -19.46 -10.41
CA ASN A 120 5.00 -18.59 -11.27
C ASN A 120 4.64 -18.82 -12.74
N LYS A 121 4.55 -20.09 -13.17
CA LYS A 121 4.10 -20.44 -14.52
C LYS A 121 2.70 -19.88 -14.81
N TYR A 122 1.73 -20.14 -13.95
CA TYR A 122 0.35 -19.69 -14.15
C TYR A 122 0.22 -18.17 -14.19
N ILE A 123 0.90 -17.47 -13.30
CA ILE A 123 0.90 -16.00 -13.27
C ILE A 123 1.58 -15.44 -14.53
N SER A 124 2.76 -15.94 -14.91
CA SER A 124 3.47 -15.49 -16.10
C SER A 124 2.69 -15.70 -17.40
N PHE A 125 1.96 -16.83 -17.51
CA PHE A 125 1.10 -17.12 -18.66
C PHE A 125 -0.35 -16.60 -18.51
N LYS A 126 -0.63 -15.80 -17.46
CA LYS A 126 -1.97 -15.24 -17.17
C LYS A 126 -3.08 -16.30 -17.06
N ASN A 127 -2.75 -17.53 -16.68
CA ASN A 127 -3.71 -18.60 -16.38
C ASN A 127 -4.22 -18.44 -14.93
N TRP A 128 -5.09 -17.45 -14.75
CA TRP A 128 -5.59 -17.03 -13.44
C TRP A 128 -6.47 -18.07 -12.78
N ASP A 129 -7.29 -18.80 -13.54
CA ASP A 129 -8.15 -19.86 -12.99
C ASP A 129 -7.35 -20.94 -12.25
N SER A 130 -6.20 -21.31 -12.81
CA SER A 130 -5.31 -22.28 -12.18
C SER A 130 -4.57 -21.72 -10.97
N ALA A 131 -4.22 -20.42 -10.99
CA ALA A 131 -3.62 -19.75 -9.84
C ALA A 131 -4.62 -19.61 -8.68
N TYR A 132 -5.88 -19.23 -8.98
CA TYR A 132 -6.94 -19.12 -7.98
C TYR A 132 -7.24 -20.44 -7.29
N LYS A 133 -7.28 -21.55 -8.04
CA LYS A 133 -7.45 -22.89 -7.44
C LYS A 133 -6.40 -23.17 -6.36
N ILE A 134 -5.13 -22.87 -6.64
CA ILE A 134 -4.05 -23.06 -5.65
C ILE A 134 -4.26 -22.14 -4.43
N PHE A 135 -4.60 -20.87 -4.65
CA PHE A 135 -4.84 -19.94 -3.55
C PHE A 135 -6.01 -20.38 -2.68
N ASP A 136 -7.13 -20.77 -3.30
CA ASP A 136 -8.34 -21.20 -2.61
C ASP A 136 -8.13 -22.52 -1.86
N GLU A 137 -7.41 -23.48 -2.45
CA GLU A 137 -7.03 -24.73 -1.77
C GLU A 137 -6.18 -24.45 -0.53
N ARG A 138 -5.21 -23.54 -0.60
CA ARG A 138 -4.40 -23.16 0.55
C ARG A 138 -5.19 -22.48 1.64
N ILE A 139 -6.09 -21.56 1.27
CA ILE A 139 -6.99 -20.90 2.23
C ILE A 139 -7.88 -21.95 2.92
N LYS A 140 -8.42 -22.92 2.16
CA LYS A 140 -9.21 -24.04 2.72
C LYS A 140 -8.39 -24.94 3.64
N ASN A 141 -7.10 -25.12 3.36
CA ASN A 141 -6.17 -25.90 4.18
C ASN A 141 -5.65 -25.13 5.41
N GLY A 142 -6.09 -23.90 5.63
CA GLY A 142 -5.79 -23.12 6.85
C GLY A 142 -4.74 -22.03 6.69
N ASP A 143 -4.24 -21.77 5.47
CA ASP A 143 -3.35 -20.62 5.26
C ASP A 143 -4.11 -19.30 5.48
N SER A 144 -3.59 -18.45 6.37
CA SER A 144 -4.23 -17.21 6.81
C SER A 144 -3.90 -16.02 5.91
N PHE A 145 -4.31 -16.09 4.64
CA PHE A 145 -4.22 -14.96 3.73
C PHE A 145 -5.50 -14.71 2.94
N ARG A 146 -5.55 -13.52 2.36
CA ARG A 146 -6.56 -13.06 1.42
C ARG A 146 -5.88 -12.44 0.22
N TYR A 147 -6.54 -12.49 -0.93
CA TYR A 147 -5.98 -11.95 -2.16
C TYR A 147 -7.03 -11.24 -2.99
N TYR A 148 -6.58 -10.26 -3.78
CA TYR A 148 -7.41 -9.54 -4.75
C TYR A 148 -6.58 -9.28 -6.00
N LYS A 149 -7.10 -9.67 -7.16
CA LYS A 149 -6.45 -9.42 -8.46
C LYS A 149 -7.16 -8.28 -9.17
N SER A 150 -6.38 -7.29 -9.59
CA SER A 150 -6.79 -6.27 -10.56
C SER A 150 -6.20 -6.60 -11.93
N ASP A 151 -6.11 -5.65 -12.85
CA ASP A 151 -5.53 -5.90 -14.18
C ASP A 151 -4.00 -5.96 -14.11
N ASN A 152 -3.40 -5.04 -13.36
CA ASN A 152 -1.95 -4.89 -13.25
C ASN A 152 -1.36 -5.42 -11.95
N TYR A 153 -2.20 -5.71 -10.94
CA TYR A 153 -1.74 -6.06 -9.60
C TYR A 153 -2.38 -7.34 -9.07
N LEU A 154 -1.61 -8.10 -8.30
CA LEU A 154 -2.14 -9.07 -7.35
C LEU A 154 -1.77 -8.62 -5.94
N LEU A 155 -2.80 -8.31 -5.15
CA LEU A 155 -2.68 -7.92 -3.76
C LEU A 155 -2.85 -9.15 -2.90
N ILE A 156 -1.94 -9.35 -1.93
CA ILE A 156 -2.02 -10.45 -0.97
C ILE A 156 -1.83 -9.87 0.43
N LYS A 157 -2.80 -10.13 1.31
CA LYS A 157 -2.76 -9.72 2.71
C LYS A 157 -2.57 -10.96 3.59
N TYR A 158 -1.43 -11.00 4.29
CA TYR A 158 -1.14 -11.96 5.36
C TYR A 158 -1.22 -11.24 6.70
N GLU A 159 -2.14 -11.61 7.57
CA GLU A 159 -2.41 -10.84 8.80
C GLU A 159 -2.63 -9.35 8.45
N GLU A 160 -1.85 -8.43 9.03
CA GLU A 160 -1.87 -7.00 8.73
C GLU A 160 -0.88 -6.56 7.61
N ARG A 161 -0.22 -7.52 6.95
CA ARG A 161 0.87 -7.25 6.01
C ARG A 161 0.34 -7.31 4.58
N LEU A 162 0.39 -6.18 3.90
CA LEU A 162 0.02 -6.08 2.50
C LEU A 162 1.25 -6.32 1.60
N HIS A 163 1.12 -7.24 0.66
CA HIS A 163 2.09 -7.53 -0.40
C HIS A 163 1.46 -7.22 -1.76
N ILE A 164 2.23 -6.61 -2.66
CA ILE A 164 1.74 -6.12 -3.95
C ILE A 164 2.61 -6.68 -5.05
N MET A 165 2.07 -7.59 -5.85
CA MET A 165 2.73 -8.08 -7.04
C MET A 165 2.44 -7.16 -8.21
N PHE A 166 3.50 -6.73 -8.86
CA PHE A 166 3.47 -5.95 -10.09
C PHE A 166 3.53 -6.91 -11.27
N LEU A 167 2.36 -7.25 -11.84
CA LEU A 167 2.19 -8.40 -12.73
C LEU A 167 2.96 -8.25 -14.04
N ASN A 168 3.05 -7.03 -14.56
CA ASN A 168 3.77 -6.75 -15.80
C ASN A 168 5.28 -6.62 -15.54
N GLU A 169 5.69 -6.17 -14.36
CA GLU A 169 7.09 -5.94 -14.03
C GLU A 169 7.81 -7.13 -13.40
N GLY A 170 7.09 -8.15 -12.92
CA GLY A 170 7.69 -9.40 -12.41
C GLY A 170 8.36 -9.28 -11.03
N PHE A 171 7.97 -8.29 -10.23
CA PHE A 171 8.45 -8.12 -8.85
C PHE A 171 7.32 -7.86 -7.87
N VAL A 172 7.63 -7.96 -6.57
CA VAL A 172 6.68 -7.82 -5.48
C VAL A 172 7.20 -6.79 -4.48
N LEU A 173 6.34 -5.86 -4.08
CA LEU A 173 6.54 -5.01 -2.90
C LEU A 173 6.02 -5.75 -1.68
N CYS A 174 6.92 -6.12 -0.79
CA CYS A 174 6.61 -6.83 0.44
C CYS A 174 6.34 -5.86 1.58
N ASN A 175 5.26 -6.12 2.33
CA ASN A 175 4.92 -5.37 3.54
C ASN A 175 4.89 -3.86 3.27
N ALA A 176 4.06 -3.49 2.28
CA ALA A 176 3.89 -2.13 1.79
C ALA A 176 3.44 -1.19 2.90
N ASN A 177 4.16 -0.07 3.07
CA ASN A 177 3.95 0.85 4.19
C ASN A 177 4.25 2.31 3.78
N ARG A 178 5.52 2.64 3.50
CA ARG A 178 5.96 4.02 3.26
C ARG A 178 6.09 4.36 1.77
N GLU A 179 6.05 3.37 0.88
CA GLU A 179 6.01 3.62 -0.56
C GLU A 179 4.79 4.47 -0.94
N VAL A 180 4.99 5.32 -1.93
CA VAL A 180 3.93 6.05 -2.61
C VAL A 180 3.12 5.07 -3.46
N ILE A 181 1.80 5.21 -3.42
CA ILE A 181 0.88 4.45 -4.25
C ILE A 181 0.98 4.97 -5.68
N LYS A 182 1.12 4.05 -6.65
CA LYS A 182 1.40 4.43 -8.04
C LYS A 182 0.18 5.02 -8.76
N ASP A 183 -1.00 4.50 -8.45
CA ASP A 183 -2.22 4.76 -9.21
C ASP A 183 -3.49 4.40 -8.40
N VAL A 184 -4.63 4.80 -8.97
CA VAL A 184 -5.97 4.61 -8.43
C VAL A 184 -6.42 3.15 -8.45
N GLU A 185 -5.90 2.34 -9.37
CA GLU A 185 -6.21 0.91 -9.45
C GLU A 185 -5.74 0.19 -8.18
N LEU A 186 -4.55 0.52 -7.68
CA LEU A 186 -4.05 0.05 -6.39
C LEU A 186 -4.92 0.50 -5.21
N ILE A 187 -5.33 1.77 -5.17
CA ILE A 187 -6.21 2.29 -4.10
C ILE A 187 -7.49 1.46 -4.07
N LYS A 188 -8.17 1.33 -5.22
CA LYS A 188 -9.41 0.56 -5.36
C LYS A 188 -9.21 -0.90 -4.96
N GLY A 189 -8.13 -1.53 -5.42
CA GLY A 189 -7.82 -2.92 -5.09
C GLY A 189 -7.60 -3.14 -3.60
N ILE A 190 -6.90 -2.23 -2.92
CA ILE A 190 -6.65 -2.32 -1.48
C ILE A 190 -7.96 -2.22 -0.69
N PHE A 191 -8.83 -1.28 -1.04
CA PHE A 191 -10.13 -1.18 -0.38
C PHE A 191 -11.01 -2.40 -0.65
N LYS A 192 -11.02 -2.93 -1.88
CA LYS A 192 -11.77 -4.16 -2.19
C LYS A 192 -11.27 -5.37 -1.41
N LEU A 193 -9.95 -5.51 -1.28
CA LEU A 193 -9.35 -6.57 -0.48
C LEU A 193 -9.74 -6.46 0.99
N ASN A 194 -9.79 -5.26 1.56
CA ASN A 194 -10.18 -5.06 2.96
C ASN A 194 -11.71 -5.17 3.17
N ALA A 195 -12.53 -4.75 2.20
CA ALA A 195 -13.98 -4.91 2.25
C ALA A 195 -14.38 -6.38 2.32
N GLN A 196 -13.70 -7.26 1.58
CA GLN A 196 -13.89 -8.72 1.68
C GLN A 196 -13.59 -9.29 3.08
N ILE A 197 -12.84 -8.56 3.92
CA ILE A 197 -12.40 -9.03 5.24
C ILE A 197 -13.27 -8.45 6.34
N SER A 198 -13.54 -7.14 6.26
CA SER A 198 -14.03 -6.39 7.41
C SER A 198 -15.39 -5.73 7.20
N PHE A 199 -15.83 -5.51 5.96
CA PHE A 199 -17.03 -4.71 5.67
C PHE A 199 -17.57 -4.97 4.24
N PRO A 200 -18.14 -6.16 3.95
CA PRO A 200 -18.59 -6.51 2.60
C PRO A 200 -19.68 -5.57 2.03
N GLU A 201 -20.36 -4.81 2.88
CA GLU A 201 -21.43 -3.87 2.55
C GLU A 201 -20.94 -2.52 2.01
N ILE A 202 -19.63 -2.23 2.06
CA ILE A 202 -19.08 -0.97 1.55
C ILE A 202 -19.01 -0.98 0.02
N ALA A 203 -19.66 0.01 -0.60
CA ALA A 203 -19.59 0.23 -2.03
C ALA A 203 -18.29 0.95 -2.40
N ILE A 204 -17.53 0.39 -3.34
CA ILE A 204 -16.24 0.95 -3.81
C ILE A 204 -16.29 1.14 -5.31
N GLU A 205 -16.29 2.40 -5.73
CA GLU A 205 -16.42 2.80 -7.13
C GLU A 205 -15.27 3.69 -7.57
N ALA A 206 -14.83 3.53 -8.83
CA ALA A 206 -13.91 4.49 -9.42
C ALA A 206 -14.73 5.61 -10.05
N ILE A 207 -14.57 6.85 -9.59
CA ILE A 207 -15.24 8.01 -10.20
C ILE A 207 -14.53 8.39 -11.50
N SER A 208 -13.21 8.23 -11.52
CA SER A 208 -12.34 8.57 -12.65
C SER A 208 -11.01 7.82 -12.56
N ASN A 209 -10.10 8.05 -13.51
CA ASN A 209 -8.72 7.58 -13.43
C ASN A 209 -7.90 8.27 -12.32
N GLN A 210 -8.49 9.20 -11.56
CA GLN A 210 -7.81 9.97 -10.50
C GLN A 210 -8.37 9.68 -9.11
N SER A 211 -9.61 9.21 -8.98
CA SER A 211 -10.24 9.06 -7.66
C SER A 211 -11.10 7.82 -7.48
N VAL A 212 -11.09 7.32 -6.24
CA VAL A 212 -11.97 6.26 -5.73
C VAL A 212 -13.01 6.89 -4.80
N ASN A 213 -14.28 6.52 -4.99
CA ASN A 213 -15.34 6.76 -4.01
C ASN A 213 -15.51 5.51 -3.15
N ILE A 214 -15.56 5.71 -1.84
CA ILE A 214 -15.92 4.68 -0.87
C ILE A 214 -17.17 5.16 -0.18
N THR A 215 -18.27 4.41 -0.35
CA THR A 215 -19.54 4.75 0.28
C THR A 215 -19.88 3.72 1.34
N ILE A 216 -20.00 4.20 2.57
CA ILE A 216 -20.51 3.45 3.71
C ILE A 216 -21.96 3.86 3.89
N LYS A 217 -22.85 2.89 3.74
CA LYS A 217 -24.26 3.05 4.09
C LYS A 217 -24.42 2.70 5.56
N ILE A 218 -25.29 3.38 6.29
CA ILE A 218 -25.68 3.05 7.67
C ILE A 218 -27.22 3.09 7.72
N PRO A 219 -27.89 1.95 7.93
CA PRO A 219 -29.35 1.87 7.96
C PRO A 219 -30.02 2.81 8.97
N HIS A 220 -31.14 3.40 8.58
CA HIS A 220 -31.97 4.26 9.42
C HIS A 220 -32.33 3.61 10.76
N GLU A 221 -32.62 2.30 10.76
CA GLU A 221 -32.98 1.56 11.96
C GLU A 221 -31.87 1.58 13.02
N ILE A 222 -30.61 1.47 12.60
CA ILE A 222 -29.44 1.51 13.48
C ILE A 222 -29.27 2.91 14.05
N ILE A 223 -29.38 3.92 13.18
CA ILE A 223 -29.31 5.33 13.56
C ILE A 223 -30.39 5.65 14.60
N PHE A 224 -31.61 5.17 14.37
CA PHE A 224 -32.74 5.38 15.28
C PHE A 224 -32.47 4.75 16.66
N LYS A 225 -32.02 3.49 16.72
CA LYS A 225 -31.64 2.83 17.99
C LYS A 225 -30.61 3.64 18.77
N ILE A 226 -29.56 4.07 18.07
CA ILE A 226 -28.49 4.87 18.65
C ILE A 226 -28.99 6.22 19.17
N SER A 227 -29.81 6.92 18.39
CA SER A 227 -30.33 8.25 18.76
C SER A 227 -31.26 8.21 19.99
N ASN A 228 -31.84 7.05 20.30
CA ASN A 228 -32.71 6.87 21.46
C ASN A 228 -31.94 6.55 22.75
N GLU A 229 -30.72 5.99 22.67
CA GLU A 229 -29.92 5.66 23.86
C GLU A 229 -29.08 6.83 24.39
N PHE A 230 -28.74 7.83 23.57
CA PHE A 230 -27.93 8.97 23.99
C PHE A 230 -28.81 10.22 24.26
N PRO A 231 -28.59 10.96 25.37
CA PRO A 231 -29.47 12.05 25.75
C PRO A 231 -29.40 13.21 24.74
N LYS A 232 -30.58 13.74 24.41
CA LYS A 232 -30.78 14.91 23.55
C LYS A 232 -30.09 16.14 24.15
N GLY A 233 -29.00 16.60 23.52
CA GLY A 233 -28.60 18.00 23.61
C GLY A 233 -29.63 18.88 22.88
N GLU A 234 -29.79 20.12 23.34
CA GLU A 234 -30.80 21.13 22.97
C GLU A 234 -30.76 21.58 21.48
N SER A 235 -30.83 20.66 20.53
CA SER A 235 -31.00 21.00 19.10
C SER A 235 -32.46 20.78 18.68
N ASN A 236 -33.11 21.88 18.27
CA ASN A 236 -34.55 21.94 17.99
C ASN A 236 -34.97 21.33 16.63
N ASN A 237 -34.05 20.75 15.85
CA ASN A 237 -34.35 20.17 14.54
C ASN A 237 -34.16 18.64 14.56
N LYS A 238 -35.27 17.90 14.57
CA LYS A 238 -35.29 16.42 14.53
C LYS A 238 -34.66 15.83 13.27
N GLU A 239 -34.60 16.59 12.18
CA GLU A 239 -34.08 16.13 10.87
C GLU A 239 -32.55 16.13 10.80
N ASP A 240 -31.85 16.97 11.59
CA ASP A 240 -30.37 17.03 11.61
C ASP A 240 -29.73 16.15 12.70
N LEU A 241 -30.53 15.53 13.56
CA LEU A 241 -30.05 14.74 14.71
C LEU A 241 -29.05 13.64 14.34
N PRO A 242 -29.25 12.84 13.27
CA PRO A 242 -28.31 11.81 12.85
C PRO A 242 -26.95 12.35 12.41
N ASN A 243 -26.97 13.43 11.62
CA ASN A 243 -25.75 14.11 11.16
C ASN A 243 -25.00 14.69 12.36
N ASN A 244 -25.71 15.39 13.25
CA ASN A 244 -25.13 15.99 14.44
C ASN A 244 -24.53 14.91 15.37
N TYR A 245 -25.21 13.77 15.55
CA TYR A 245 -24.68 12.66 16.33
C TYR A 245 -23.38 12.13 15.72
N PHE A 246 -23.35 11.89 14.40
CA PHE A 246 -22.17 11.37 13.72
C PHE A 246 -20.96 12.32 13.86
N TRP A 247 -21.17 13.62 13.61
CA TRP A 247 -20.12 14.62 13.76
C TRP A 247 -19.65 14.79 15.21
N ASN A 248 -20.55 14.62 16.19
CA ASN A 248 -20.20 14.73 17.61
C ASN A 248 -19.43 13.52 18.14
N ILE A 249 -19.61 12.33 17.56
CA ILE A 249 -18.92 11.11 18.03
C ILE A 249 -17.59 10.86 17.34
N PHE A 250 -17.49 11.21 16.05
CA PHE A 250 -16.29 10.98 15.27
C PHE A 250 -15.56 12.27 14.85
N PRO A 251 -15.53 13.37 15.65
CA PRO A 251 -14.96 14.64 15.19
C PRO A 251 -13.47 14.48 14.88
N ASP A 252 -12.71 13.84 15.78
CA ASP A 252 -11.27 13.62 15.60
C ASP A 252 -10.96 12.69 14.43
N ASP A 253 -11.80 11.67 14.21
CA ASP A 253 -11.63 10.71 13.12
C ASP A 253 -11.94 11.35 11.76
N LEU A 254 -12.95 12.22 11.69
CA LEU A 254 -13.28 12.96 10.47
C LEU A 254 -12.23 14.01 10.14
N ILE A 255 -11.69 14.69 11.15
CA ILE A 255 -10.54 15.58 10.99
C ILE A 255 -9.34 14.81 10.44
N LYS A 256 -9.00 13.64 11.00
CA LYS A 256 -7.92 12.79 10.47
C LYS A 256 -8.20 12.31 9.04
N LEU A 257 -9.43 11.91 8.73
CA LEU A 257 -9.79 11.51 7.36
C LEU A 257 -9.62 12.67 6.38
N SER A 258 -9.84 13.92 6.81
CA SER A 258 -9.68 15.10 5.95
C SER A 258 -8.23 15.37 5.53
N ASP A 259 -7.25 14.82 6.26
CA ASP A 259 -5.83 14.88 5.86
C ASP A 259 -5.51 13.96 4.67
N PHE A 260 -6.35 12.94 4.44
CA PHE A 260 -6.14 11.92 3.41
C PHE A 260 -7.17 11.96 2.28
N CYS A 261 -8.40 12.36 2.57
CA CYS A 261 -9.49 12.40 1.60
C CYS A 261 -9.56 13.76 0.92
N LYS A 262 -9.84 13.76 -0.37
CA LYS A 262 -10.12 14.97 -1.14
C LYS A 262 -11.44 15.60 -0.72
N MET A 263 -12.42 14.76 -0.43
CA MET A 263 -13.76 15.17 -0.04
C MET A 263 -14.38 14.10 0.85
N ILE A 264 -15.11 14.54 1.86
CA ILE A 264 -15.90 13.70 2.76
C ILE A 264 -17.31 14.26 2.70
N ASN A 265 -18.27 13.46 2.23
CA ASN A 265 -19.67 13.83 2.17
C ASN A 265 -20.46 12.96 3.14
N LEU A 266 -21.37 13.60 3.87
CA LEU A 266 -22.34 12.93 4.71
C LEU A 266 -23.73 13.40 4.26
N HIS A 267 -24.60 12.46 3.87
CA HIS A 267 -25.96 12.78 3.43
C HIS A 267 -26.91 11.61 3.73
N MET A 268 -28.21 11.90 3.78
CA MET A 268 -29.26 10.90 3.93
C MET A 268 -29.77 10.51 2.55
N ASP A 269 -30.00 9.21 2.32
CA ASP A 269 -30.69 8.74 1.12
C ASP A 269 -32.21 8.86 1.24
N ASN A 270 -32.93 8.48 0.18
CA ASN A 270 -34.40 8.57 0.15
C ASN A 270 -35.11 7.66 1.17
N VAL A 271 -34.39 6.71 1.78
CA VAL A 271 -34.90 5.78 2.80
C VAL A 271 -34.44 6.20 4.20
N ASN A 272 -33.83 7.39 4.31
CA ASN A 272 -33.21 7.93 5.52
C ASN A 272 -32.02 7.10 6.03
N ASP A 273 -31.32 6.39 5.15
CA ASP A 273 -30.04 5.77 5.50
C ASP A 273 -28.93 6.81 5.39
N LEU A 274 -28.00 6.82 6.36
CA LEU A 274 -26.86 7.73 6.36
C LEU A 274 -25.78 7.19 5.43
N LEU A 275 -25.38 8.00 4.45
CA LEU A 275 -24.33 7.71 3.49
C LEU A 275 -23.09 8.56 3.80
N LEU A 276 -22.02 7.89 4.20
CA LEU A 276 -20.68 8.49 4.29
C LEU A 276 -19.92 8.15 3.01
N SER A 277 -19.66 9.14 2.17
CA SER A 277 -18.87 9.00 0.94
C SER A 277 -17.50 9.65 1.11
N LEU A 278 -16.44 8.85 0.96
CA LEU A 278 -15.04 9.27 1.02
C LEU A 278 -14.46 9.26 -0.40
N ILE A 279 -14.05 10.43 -0.89
CA ILE A 279 -13.36 10.57 -2.17
C ILE A 279 -11.86 10.64 -1.93
N ILE A 280 -11.14 9.64 -2.41
CA ILE A 280 -9.69 9.51 -2.27
C ILE A 280 -9.04 9.65 -3.64
N ASP A 281 -8.04 10.52 -3.73
CA ASP A 281 -7.27 10.82 -4.94
C ASP A 281 -5.88 10.15 -4.85
N ASP A 282 -5.13 10.08 -5.95
CA ASP A 282 -3.74 9.61 -5.93
C ASP A 282 -2.78 10.63 -5.27
N LYS A 283 -3.26 11.87 -5.11
CA LYS A 283 -2.56 13.01 -4.51
C LYS A 283 -3.41 13.62 -3.39
N ASN A 284 -2.87 13.68 -2.18
CA ASN A 284 -3.52 14.36 -1.07
C ASN A 284 -3.28 15.86 -1.19
N SER A 285 -4.32 16.67 -1.04
CA SER A 285 -4.18 18.06 -0.61
C SER A 285 -4.40 18.10 0.89
N THR A 286 -3.36 18.43 1.67
CA THR A 286 -3.54 18.67 3.11
C THR A 286 -4.48 19.86 3.32
N TYR A 287 -5.45 19.74 4.23
CA TYR A 287 -6.42 20.81 4.55
C TYR A 287 -5.73 22.13 4.93
N ILE A 288 -4.57 22.03 5.60
CA ILE A 288 -3.79 23.16 6.12
C ILE A 288 -3.06 23.92 4.99
N ASP A 289 -2.75 23.27 3.86
CA ASP A 289 -2.04 23.92 2.76
C ASP A 289 -2.34 23.28 1.40
N LYS A 290 -3.33 23.84 0.67
CA LYS A 290 -3.75 23.38 -0.66
C LYS A 290 -2.62 23.43 -1.71
N ARG A 291 -1.47 24.02 -1.39
CA ARG A 291 -0.31 24.17 -2.29
C ARG A 291 0.65 22.97 -2.26
N LEU A 292 0.65 22.17 -1.19
CA LEU A 292 1.52 21.00 -1.07
C LEU A 292 0.72 19.71 -1.31
N LYS A 293 0.73 19.23 -2.56
CA LYS A 293 0.17 17.92 -2.90
C LYS A 293 1.16 16.82 -2.52
N ASN A 294 0.93 16.15 -1.39
CA ASN A 294 1.70 14.98 -1.01
C ASN A 294 1.06 13.73 -1.62
N SER A 295 1.86 12.88 -2.26
CA SER A 295 1.34 11.60 -2.78
C SER A 295 0.99 10.65 -1.65
N LEU A 296 -0.14 9.96 -1.79
CA LEU A 296 -0.65 9.02 -0.80
C LEU A 296 0.30 7.81 -0.65
N LYS A 297 0.54 7.39 0.60
CA LYS A 297 1.35 6.21 0.92
C LYS A 297 0.47 5.07 1.44
N TYR A 298 0.97 3.84 1.39
CA TYR A 298 0.22 2.68 1.88
C TYR A 298 -0.20 2.77 3.36
N ARG A 299 0.63 3.37 4.20
CA ARG A 299 0.31 3.62 5.62
C ARG A 299 -0.90 4.54 5.78
N ASP A 300 -1.04 5.51 4.89
CA ASP A 300 -2.10 6.52 4.94
C ASP A 300 -3.43 5.83 4.61
N LEU A 301 -3.44 4.93 3.61
CA LEU A 301 -4.58 4.04 3.35
C LEU A 301 -4.91 3.12 4.52
N ASN A 302 -3.91 2.56 5.20
CA ASN A 302 -4.16 1.73 6.38
C ASN A 302 -4.83 2.53 7.51
N GLU A 303 -4.47 3.81 7.72
CA GLU A 303 -5.16 4.66 8.69
C GLU A 303 -6.61 4.93 8.27
N ILE A 304 -6.87 5.22 7.00
CA ILE A 304 -8.25 5.35 6.48
C ILE A 304 -9.04 4.07 6.75
N ILE A 305 -8.49 2.89 6.43
CA ILE A 305 -9.15 1.59 6.64
C ILE A 305 -9.43 1.34 8.12
N LYS A 306 -8.52 1.72 9.03
CA LYS A 306 -8.76 1.60 10.48
C LYS A 306 -9.92 2.47 10.95
N ILE A 307 -10.01 3.70 10.45
CA ILE A 307 -11.11 4.60 10.80
C ILE A 307 -12.43 4.05 10.24
N ILE A 308 -12.43 3.58 8.98
CA ILE A 308 -13.59 2.91 8.38
C ILE A 308 -14.02 1.70 9.22
N ASN A 309 -13.08 0.85 9.62
CA ASN A 309 -13.34 -0.30 10.50
C ASN A 309 -13.92 0.12 11.85
N TYR A 310 -13.43 1.21 12.43
CA TYR A 310 -13.92 1.72 13.70
C TYR A 310 -15.37 2.21 13.58
N ILE A 311 -15.66 3.02 12.56
CA ILE A 311 -17.03 3.49 12.25
C ILE A 311 -17.93 2.28 11.98
N TYR A 312 -17.51 1.37 11.11
CA TYR A 312 -18.28 0.18 10.78
C TYR A 312 -18.59 -0.67 12.02
N ASN A 313 -17.61 -0.98 12.86
CA ASN A 313 -17.83 -1.74 14.08
C ASN A 313 -18.80 -1.05 15.06
N LYS A 314 -18.73 0.29 15.15
CA LYS A 314 -19.62 1.06 16.03
C LYS A 314 -21.08 1.04 15.60
N PHE A 315 -21.35 1.01 14.30
CA PHE A 315 -22.71 1.04 13.77
C PHE A 315 -23.26 -0.36 13.45
N TYR A 316 -22.45 -1.23 12.84
CA TYR A 316 -22.90 -2.52 12.36
C TYR A 316 -22.73 -3.62 13.40
N VAL A 317 -21.54 -3.80 13.96
CA VAL A 317 -21.24 -4.96 14.83
C VAL A 317 -21.92 -4.87 16.21
N ILE A 318 -22.16 -3.65 16.71
CA ILE A 318 -22.79 -3.47 18.04
C ILE A 318 -24.33 -3.57 17.95
N TRP A 319 -24.93 -3.24 16.80
CA TRP A 319 -26.38 -2.98 16.71
C TRP A 319 -27.15 -3.91 15.77
N ILE A 320 -26.43 -4.69 14.96
CA ILE A 320 -26.93 -5.81 14.16
C ILE A 320 -26.43 -7.09 14.81
#